data_AF-A0A9X8VGX1-F1
#
_entry.id   AF-A0A9X8VGX1-F1
#
_cell.length_a   1.000
_cell.length_b   1.000
_cell.length_c   1.000
_cell.angle_alpha   90.00
_cell.angle_beta   90.00
_cell.angle_gamma   90.00
#
_symmetry.space_group_name_H-M   'P 1'
#
loop_
_entity.id
_entity.type
_entity.pdbx_description
1 polymer ?
#
loop_
_entity_poly.entity_id
_entity_poly.type
_entity_poly.pdbx_seq_one_letter_code
_entity_poly.pdbx_strand_id
1 'polypeptide(L)' 'MIKSTDRKLVVGLEIGTAKVSALVGEVLPDGMVNIIGVGSCPSRGMDKGGVNDLESVVKCVQRAIDQAELMA' A
#
# COMPACT_ATOMS: atom_id res chain seq x y z
N MET A 1 -18.29 15.89 17.29
CA MET A 1 -17.40 15.15 16.37
C MET A 1 -17.26 13.75 16.93
N ILE A 2 -17.62 12.73 16.15
CA ILE A 2 -17.56 11.33 16.59
C ILE A 2 -16.08 11.02 16.84
N LYS A 3 -15.77 10.66 18.09
CA LYS A 3 -14.46 10.12 18.47
C LYS A 3 -14.37 8.78 17.75
N SER A 4 -13.67 8.76 16.62
CA SER A 4 -13.42 7.55 15.86
C SER A 4 -12.85 6.53 16.82
N THR A 5 -13.54 5.39 16.96
CA THR A 5 -12.97 4.16 17.49
C THR A 5 -11.57 4.03 16.90
N ASP A 6 -10.56 3.84 17.75
CA ASP A 6 -9.15 3.65 17.37
C ASP A 6 -9.05 2.40 16.48
N ARG A 7 -9.42 2.54 15.20
CA ARG A 7 -9.25 1.49 14.19
C ARG A 7 -7.76 1.35 14.03
N LYS A 8 -7.24 0.22 14.50
CA LYS A 8 -5.81 -0.03 14.50
C LYS A 8 -5.41 -0.46 13.10
N LEU A 9 -5.17 0.53 12.24
CA LEU A 9 -4.79 0.32 10.85
C LEU A 9 -3.32 -0.09 10.74
N VAL A 10 -3.06 -1.04 9.85
CA VAL A 10 -1.72 -1.46 9.43
C VAL A 10 -1.64 -1.36 7.92
N VAL A 11 -0.53 -0.83 7.41
CA VAL A 11 -0.30 -0.69 5.98
C VAL A 11 0.97 -1.44 5.59
N GLY A 12 0.86 -2.30 4.58
CA GLY A 12 2.00 -2.94 3.93
C GLY A 12 2.29 -2.29 2.60
N LEU A 13 3.53 -1.86 2.38
CA LEU A 13 4.01 -1.35 1.08
C LEU A 13 5.14 -2.25 0.59
N GLU A 14 4.94 -2.86 -0.57
CA GLU A 14 5.92 -3.67 -1.28
C GLU A 14 6.40 -2.91 -2.52
N ILE A 15 7.71 -2.71 -2.65
CA ILE A 15 8.34 -2.10 -3.83
C ILE A 15 9.21 -3.15 -4.51
N GLY A 16 8.62 -3.89 -5.45
CA GLY A 16 9.30 -4.90 -6.25
C GLY A 16 9.80 -4.38 -7.60
N THR A 17 10.70 -5.14 -8.21
CA THR A 17 11.15 -4.92 -9.60
C THR A 17 10.03 -5.09 -10.62
N ALA A 18 9.07 -5.98 -10.34
CA ALA A 18 7.92 -6.21 -11.23
C ALA A 18 6.71 -5.34 -10.88
N LYS A 19 6.49 -5.06 -9.58
CA LYS A 19 5.24 -4.49 -9.09
C LYS A 19 5.46 -3.73 -7.78
N VAL A 20 4.75 -2.62 -7.62
CA VAL A 20 4.54 -1.95 -6.35
C VAL A 20 3.14 -2.31 -5.84
N SER A 21 2.97 -2.64 -4.57
CA SER A 21 1.68 -2.99 -3.98
C SER A 21 1.51 -2.38 -2.61
N ALA A 22 0.32 -1.85 -2.34
CA ALA A 22 -0.08 -1.33 -1.05
C ALA A 22 -1.28 -2.14 -0.54
N LEU A 23 -1.25 -2.48 0.74
CA LEU A 23 -2.29 -3.25 1.43
C LEU A 23 -2.66 -2.50 2.70
N VAL A 24 -3.94 -2.23 2.90
CA VAL A 24 -4.47 -1.63 4.13
C VAL A 24 -5.25 -2.71 4.88
N GLY A 25 -4.86 -2.95 6.12
CA GLY A 25 -5.51 -3.88 7.02
C GLY A 25 -5.99 -3.19 8.29
N GLU A 26 -7.09 -3.67 8.85
CA GLU A 26 -7.56 -3.32 10.19
C GLU A 26 -7.23 -4.49 11.13
N VAL A 27 -6.54 -4.19 12.24
CA VAL A 27 -6.27 -5.17 13.28
C VAL A 27 -7.50 -5.28 14.18
N LEU A 28 -8.12 -6.45 14.17
CA LEU A 28 -9.28 -6.79 14.98
C LEU A 28 -8.89 -7.05 16.45
N PRO A 29 -9.86 -7.03 17.39
CA PRO A 29 -9.58 -7.27 18.81
C PRO A 29 -8.98 -8.65 19.14
N ASP A 30 -9.19 -9.64 18.26
CA ASP A 30 -8.60 -10.98 18.36
C ASP A 30 -7.16 -11.06 17.80
N GLY A 31 -6.63 -9.95 17.30
CA GLY A 31 -5.29 -9.85 16.71
C GLY A 31 -5.23 -10.25 15.24
N MET A 32 -6.33 -10.65 14.61
CA MET A 32 -6.36 -10.93 13.17
C MET A 32 -6.34 -9.63 12.36
N VAL A 33 -5.73 -9.68 11.17
CA VAL A 33 -5.71 -8.56 10.24
C VAL A 33 -6.79 -8.78 9.18
N ASN A 34 -7.78 -7.91 9.14
CA ASN A 34 -8.78 -7.87 8.07
C ASN A 34 -8.30 -6.93 6.97
N ILE A 35 -8.11 -7.43 5.75
CA ILE A 35 -7.68 -6.59 4.60
C ILE A 35 -8.89 -5.79 4.11
N ILE A 36 -8.80 -4.48 4.23
CA ILE A 36 -9.86 -3.55 3.83
C ILE A 36 -9.52 -2.81 2.53
N GLY A 37 -8.25 -2.71 2.16
CA GLY A 37 -7.83 -2.03 0.93
C GLY A 37 -6.64 -2.71 0.26
N VAL A 38 -6.62 -2.70 -1.08
CA VAL A 38 -5.50 -3.18 -1.89
C VAL A 38 -5.29 -2.28 -3.08
N GLY A 39 -4.04 -2.00 -3.40
CA GLY A 39 -3.69 -1.26 -4.59
C GLY A 39 -2.37 -1.73 -5.17
N SER A 40 -2.24 -1.64 -6.48
CA SER A 40 -1.00 -2.07 -7.14
C SER A 40 -0.71 -1.31 -8.41
N CYS A 41 0.57 -1.30 -8.77
CA CYS A 41 1.05 -0.69 -9.99
C CYS A 41 2.23 -1.51 -10.56
N PRO A 42 2.27 -1.79 -11.88
CA PRO A 42 3.44 -2.38 -12.52
C PRO A 42 4.67 -1.47 -12.38
N SER A 43 5.77 -1.99 -11.85
CA SER A 43 6.99 -1.22 -11.58
C SER A 43 7.81 -1.08 -12.87
N ARG A 44 8.28 0.15 -13.13
CA ARG A 44 9.16 0.46 -14.29
C ARG A 44 10.46 1.17 -13.89
N GLY A 45 10.56 1.61 -12.63
CA GLY A 45 11.72 2.33 -12.13
C GLY A 45 12.64 1.51 -11.23
N MET A 46 12.33 0.23 -11.02
CA MET A 46 13.14 -0.70 -10.23
C MET A 46 13.80 -1.74 -11.14
N ASP A 47 15.10 -1.97 -10.97
CA ASP A 47 15.85 -3.05 -11.65
C ASP A 47 16.90 -3.65 -10.72
N LYS A 48 17.05 -4.98 -10.70
CA LYS A 48 18.03 -5.71 -9.87
C LYS A 48 18.10 -5.26 -8.40
N GLY A 49 16.99 -4.79 -7.84
CA GLY A 49 16.90 -4.29 -6.46
C GLY A 49 17.36 -2.83 -6.26
N GLY A 50 17.74 -2.13 -7.34
CA GLY A 50 18.04 -0.70 -7.35
C GLY A 50 16.91 0.14 -7.97
N VAL A 51 16.90 1.44 -7.64
CA VAL A 51 16.03 2.45 -8.26
C VAL A 51 16.77 3.06 -9.45
N ASN A 52 16.31 2.77 -10.67
CA ASN A 52 16.86 3.34 -11.90
C ASN A 52 16.10 4.59 -12.37
N ASP A 53 14.81 4.68 -12.04
CA ASP A 53 13.96 5.84 -12.34
C ASP A 53 13.07 6.14 -11.13
N LEU A 54 13.50 7.14 -10.35
CA LEU A 54 12.82 7.55 -9.14
C LEU A 54 11.41 8.10 -9.41
N GLU A 55 11.22 8.88 -10.47
CA GLU A 55 9.91 9.46 -10.76
C GLU A 55 8.88 8.38 -11.08
N SER A 56 9.29 7.36 -11.84
CA SER A 56 8.44 6.21 -12.12
C SER A 56 8.09 5.44 -10.85
N VAL A 57 9.05 5.26 -9.92
CA VAL A 57 8.77 4.61 -8.62
C VAL A 57 7.80 5.45 -7.80
N VAL A 58 8.01 6.76 -7.68
CA VAL A 58 7.12 7.66 -6.92
C VAL A 58 5.69 7.62 -7.47
N LYS A 59 5.52 7.74 -8.80
CA LYS A 59 4.20 7.64 -9.45
C LYS A 59 3.55 6.28 -9.18
N CYS A 60 4.33 5.20 -9.17
CA CYS A 60 3.81 3.86 -8.98
C CYS A 60 3.38 3.60 -7.53
N VAL A 61 4.16 4.09 -6.57
CA VAL A 61 3.81 4.08 -5.13
C VAL A 61 2.53 4.87 -4.90
N GLN A 62 2.46 6.10 -5.42
CA GLN A 62 1.25 6.94 -5.26
C GLN A 62 0.01 6.22 -5.79
N ARG A 63 0.08 5.66 -7.01
CA ARG A 63 -1.05 4.91 -7.59
C ARG A 63 -1.46 3.69 -6.76
N ALA A 64 -0.49 2.97 -6.18
CA ALA A 64 -0.78 1.83 -5.32
C ALA A 64 -1.47 2.27 -4.02
N ILE A 65 -1.03 3.36 -3.42
CA ILE A 65 -1.66 3.92 -2.21
C ILE A 65 -3.07 4.44 -2.52
N ASP A 66 -3.23 5.26 -3.57
CA ASP A 66 -4.53 5.83 -3.95
C ASP A 66 -5.58 4.72 -4.19
N GLN A 67 -5.19 3.63 -4.88
CA GLN A 67 -6.08 2.48 -5.08
C GLN A 67 -6.45 1.79 -3.76
N ALA A 68 -5.49 1.62 -2.86
CA ALA A 68 -5.75 0.97 -1.58
C ALA A 68 -6.64 1.83 -0.67
N GLU A 69 -6.47 3.15 -0.68
CA GLU A 69 -7.30 4.11 0.05
C GLU A 69 -8.73 4.18 -0.47
N LEU A 70 -8.94 4.11 -1.79
CA LEU A 70 -10.28 4.13 -2.39
C LEU A 70 -11.15 2.91 -1.99
N MET A 71 -10.52 1.82 -1.56
CA MET A 71 -11.19 0.58 -1.20
C MET A 71 -11.42 0.41 0.31
N ALA A 72 -10.66 1.13 1.15
CA ALA A 72 -10.59 0.99 2.61
C ALA A 72 -11.65 1.80 3.39
#